data_AF-A0A444ZKY3-F1
#
_entry.id   AF-A0A444ZKY3-F1
#
_cell.length_a   1.000
_cell.length_b   1.000
_cell.length_c   1.000
_cell.angle_alpha   90.00
_cell.angle_beta   90.00
_cell.angle_gamma   90.00
#
_symmetry.space_group_name_H-M   'P 1'
#
loop_
_entity.id
_entity.type
_entity.pdbx_description
1 polymer ?
#
loop_
_entity_poly.entity_id
_entity_poly.type
_entity_poly.pdbx_seq_one_letter_code
_entity_poly.pdbx_strand_id
1 'polypeptide(L)' 'MDNVLSRSLSTIQLFHHEYTRCVVDEQFVPKVGMIFKTLKEVGKFYKNYSKLAGFSAKIRNTTQKGDEIKNQLIVCSK' A
#
# COMPACT_ATOMS: atom_id res chain seq x y z
N MET A 1 -19.81 4.43 -41.25
CA MET A 1 -18.70 5.37 -40.97
C MET A 1 -18.54 5.45 -39.46
N ASP A 2 -18.11 4.37 -38.80
CA ASP A 2 -18.33 4.25 -37.34
C ASP A 2 -17.09 3.76 -36.56
N ASN A 3 -15.98 3.49 -37.27
CA ASN A 3 -14.78 2.91 -36.67
C ASN A 3 -13.91 3.95 -35.92
N VAL A 4 -14.01 5.23 -36.31
CA VAL A 4 -13.28 6.32 -35.64
C VAL A 4 -13.92 6.65 -34.29
N LEU A 5 -15.25 6.68 -34.22
CA LEU A 5 -15.99 6.93 -32.97
C LEU A 5 -15.80 5.77 -31.99
N SER A 6 -15.84 4.52 -32.47
CA SER A 6 -15.57 3.33 -31.66
C SER A 6 -14.13 3.31 -31.12
N ARG A 7 -13.13 3.61 -31.96
CA ARG A 7 -11.72 3.73 -31.52
C ARG A 7 -11.54 4.86 -30.51
N SER A 8 -12.15 6.02 -30.74
CA SER A 8 -12.11 7.15 -29.80
C SER A 8 -12.76 6.80 -28.46
N LEU A 9 -13.91 6.14 -28.46
CA LEU A 9 -14.58 5.68 -27.24
C LEU A 9 -13.73 4.63 -26.51
N SER A 10 -13.15 3.66 -27.23
CA SER A 10 -12.23 2.65 -26.68
C SER A 10 -11.01 3.29 -26.03
N THR A 11 -10.41 4.27 -26.71
CA THR A 11 -9.26 5.03 -26.22
C THR A 11 -9.62 5.89 -25.01
N ILE A 12 -10.77 6.55 -25.01
CA ILE A 12 -11.27 7.30 -23.83
C ILE A 12 -11.57 6.35 -22.67
N GLN A 13 -12.15 5.17 -22.91
CA GLN A 13 -12.40 4.15 -21.89
C GLN A 13 -11.09 3.61 -21.29
N LEU A 14 -10.08 3.38 -22.13
CA LEU A 14 -8.73 2.96 -21.72
C LEU A 14 -8.00 4.08 -20.96
N PHE A 15 -8.07 5.33 -21.43
CA PHE A 15 -7.51 6.48 -20.72
C PHE A 15 -8.25 6.76 -19.40
N HIS A 16 -9.56 6.57 -19.34
CA HIS A 16 -10.35 6.70 -18.10
C HIS A 16 -10.05 5.54 -17.14
N HIS A 17 -9.69 4.35 -17.64
CA HIS A 17 -9.27 3.22 -16.83
C HIS A 17 -7.81 3.33 -16.33
N GLU A 18 -6.90 3.92 -17.12
CA GLU A 18 -5.55 4.26 -16.66
C GLU A 18 -5.52 5.51 -15.77
N TYR A 19 -6.45 6.45 -16.00
CA TYR A 19 -6.70 7.63 -15.17
C TYR A 19 -7.80 7.40 -14.13
N THR A 20 -8.20 6.15 -13.86
CA THR A 20 -8.67 5.82 -12.53
C THR A 20 -7.45 5.86 -11.64
N ARG A 21 -7.11 7.08 -11.22
CA ARG A 21 -6.56 7.44 -9.90
C ARG A 21 -6.44 6.17 -9.10
N CYS A 22 -5.22 5.65 -8.90
CA CYS A 22 -5.01 4.57 -7.94
C CYS A 22 -5.72 5.05 -6.68
N VAL A 23 -6.92 4.52 -6.42
CA VAL A 23 -7.65 4.82 -5.20
C VAL A 23 -6.84 4.02 -4.21
N VAL A 24 -5.76 4.65 -3.75
CA VAL A 24 -4.96 4.15 -2.64
C VAL A 24 -5.96 4.17 -1.52
N ASP A 25 -6.51 2.99 -1.28
CA ASP A 25 -7.52 2.80 -0.27
C ASP A 25 -6.92 3.31 1.03
N GLU A 26 -7.49 4.40 1.54
CA GLU A 26 -6.93 5.17 2.64
C GLU A 26 -6.76 4.30 3.89
N GLN A 27 -7.49 3.18 3.96
CA GLN A 27 -7.35 2.20 5.03
C GLN A 27 -5.96 1.53 5.08
N PHE A 28 -5.18 1.56 4.00
CA PHE A 28 -3.82 1.00 3.94
C PHE A 28 -2.72 2.06 3.93
N VAL A 29 -3.08 3.34 4.04
CA VAL A 29 -2.09 4.43 4.12
C VAL A 29 -1.65 4.59 5.58
N PRO A 30 -0.34 4.44 5.89
CA PRO A 30 0.15 4.64 7.25
C PRO A 30 -0.05 6.09 7.69
N LYS A 31 -0.55 6.27 8.93
CA LYS A 31 -0.71 7.57 9.59
C LYS A 31 0.03 7.57 10.92
N VAL A 32 0.56 8.72 11.33
CA VAL A 32 1.18 8.87 12.65
C VAL A 32 0.11 8.69 13.73
N GLY A 33 0.44 7.94 14.79
CA GLY A 33 -0.47 7.70 15.90
C GLY A 33 -1.49 6.58 15.68
N MET A 34 -1.37 5.78 14.62
CA MET A 34 -2.15 4.54 14.49
C MET A 34 -1.84 3.59 15.64
N ILE A 35 -2.88 2.98 16.21
CA ILE A 35 -2.78 2.02 17.30
C ILE A 35 -3.20 0.64 16.77
N PHE A 36 -2.34 -0.36 16.97
CA PHE A 36 -2.61 -1.76 16.67
C PHE A 36 -2.67 -2.57 17.96
N LYS A 37 -3.50 -3.62 18.01
CA LYS A 37 -3.62 -4.45 19.21
C LYS A 37 -2.49 -5.46 19.31
N THR A 38 -1.96 -5.89 18.18
CA THR A 38 -0.89 -6.90 18.12
C THR A 38 0.16 -6.57 17.05
N LEU A 39 1.37 -7.09 17.22
CA LEU A 39 2.43 -6.96 16.20
C LEU A 39 2.12 -7.70 14.90
N LYS A 40 1.30 -8.76 14.98
CA LYS A 40 0.83 -9.48 13.79
C LYS A 40 -0.03 -8.58 12.90
N GLU A 41 -0.86 -7.73 13.49
CA GLU A 41 -1.67 -6.73 12.76
C GLU A 41 -0.78 -5.67 12.12
N VAL A 42 0.22 -5.15 12.86
CA VAL A 42 1.22 -4.20 12.32
C VAL A 42 1.91 -4.81 11.10
N GLY A 43 2.42 -6.04 11.21
CA GLY A 43 3.10 -6.72 10.12
C GLY A 43 2.21 -6.94 8.89
N LYS A 44 0.95 -7.32 9.09
CA LYS A 44 -0.02 -7.47 7.99
C LYS A 44 -0.30 -6.15 7.30
N PHE A 45 -0.49 -5.08 8.08
CA PHE A 45 -0.74 -3.74 7.57
C PHE A 45 0.41 -3.26 6.67
N TYR A 46 1.64 -3.27 7.17
CA TYR A 46 2.81 -2.79 6.40
C TYR A 46 3.13 -3.69 5.20
N LYS A 47 2.83 -4.99 5.25
CA LYS A 47 2.93 -5.89 4.09
C LYS A 47 1.91 -5.55 3.00
N ASN A 48 0.69 -5.16 3.37
CA ASN A 48 -0.34 -4.74 2.41
C ASN A 48 0.00 -3.38 1.82
N TYR A 49 0.42 -2.42 2.65
CA TYR A 49 0.89 -1.12 2.22
C TYR A 49 2.05 -1.23 1.24
N SER A 50 3.07 -2.04 1.54
CA SER A 50 4.24 -2.16 0.67
C SER A 50 3.87 -2.71 -0.72
N LYS A 51 2.95 -3.69 -0.78
CA LYS A 51 2.41 -4.22 -2.04
C LYS A 51 1.70 -3.14 -2.84
N LEU A 52 0.84 -2.36 -2.20
CA LEU A 52 0.09 -1.27 -2.84
C LEU A 52 1.03 -0.17 -3.36
N ALA A 53 2.10 0.10 -2.62
CA ALA A 53 3.08 1.13 -2.96
C ALA A 53 4.22 0.63 -3.88
N GLY A 54 4.24 -0.64 -4.27
CA GLY A 54 5.21 -1.18 -5.23
C GLY A 54 6.61 -1.47 -4.67
N PHE A 55 6.74 -1.75 -3.36
CA PHE A 55 8.01 -2.13 -2.74
C PHE A 55 7.85 -3.29 -1.73
N SER A 56 8.98 -3.82 -1.24
CA SER A 56 8.97 -4.81 -0.17
C SER A 56 9.24 -4.16 1.19
N ALA A 57 8.52 -4.57 2.22
CA ALA A 57 8.79 -4.15 3.60
C ALA A 57 9.58 -5.24 4.33
N LYS A 58 10.62 -4.85 5.07
CA LYS A 58 11.43 -5.76 5.90
C LYS A 58 11.57 -5.22 7.31
N ILE A 59 11.36 -6.09 8.31
CA ILE A 59 11.72 -5.80 9.70
C ILE A 59 13.25 -5.91 9.84
N ARG A 60 13.88 -4.89 10.40
CA ARG A 60 15.34 -4.84 10.60
C ARG A 60 15.73 -5.00 12.05
N ASN A 61 15.20 -4.13 12.91
CA ASN A 61 15.56 -4.09 14.32
C ASN A 61 14.29 -4.24 15.15
N THR A 62 14.40 -4.93 16.28
CA THR A 62 13.37 -4.99 17.31
C THR A 62 14.06 -4.77 18.64
N THR A 63 13.71 -3.68 19.34
CA THR A 63 14.19 -3.45 20.71
C THR A 63 13.17 -4.00 21.68
N GLN A 64 13.64 -4.80 22.63
CA GLN A 64 12.82 -5.43 23.66
C GLN A 64 13.39 -5.15 25.04
N LYS A 65 12.52 -5.14 26.05
CA LYS A 65 12.89 -5.11 27.45
C LYS A 65 12.18 -6.26 28.15
N GLY A 66 12.91 -7.37 28.36
CA GLY A 66 12.28 -8.65 28.70
C GLY A 66 11.38 -9.09 27.54
N ASP A 67 10.16 -9.52 27.85
CA ASP A 67 9.17 -9.94 26.84
C ASP A 67 8.43 -8.77 26.18
N GLU A 68 8.64 -7.54 26.66
CA GLU A 68 7.96 -6.36 26.13
C GLU A 68 8.72 -5.79 24.92
N ILE A 69 8.05 -5.69 23.77
CA ILE A 69 8.60 -5.05 22.58
C ILE A 69 8.43 -3.54 22.70
N LYS A 70 9.55 -2.81 22.76
CA LYS A 70 9.58 -1.34 22.86
C LYS A 70 9.45 -0.66 21.51
N ASN A 71 10.10 -1.20 20.48
CA ASN A 71 9.95 -0.72 19.11
C ASN A 71 10.32 -1.80 18.08
N GLN A 72 9.85 -1.59 16.84
CA GLN A 72 10.29 -2.34 15.67
C GLN A 72 10.59 -1.36 14.54
N LEU A 73 11.73 -1.55 13.87
CA LEU A 73 12.10 -0.80 12.68
C LEU A 73 11.69 -1.60 11.43
N ILE A 74 10.76 -1.06 10.66
CA ILE A 74 10.36 -1.58 9.36
C ILE A 74 10.92 -0.64 8.30
N VAL A 75 11.65 -1.19 7.32
CA VAL A 75 12.26 -0.42 6.23
C VAL A 75 11.71 -0.87 4.89
N CYS A 76 11.66 0.05 3.92
CA CYS A 76 11.46 -0.32 2.53
C CYS A 76 12.74 -0.98 1.96
N SER A 77 12.56 -2.00 1.14
CA SER A 77 13.58 -2.56 0.26
C SER A 77 13.02 -2.60 -1.16
N LYS A 78 13.90 -2.30 -2.13
CA LYS A 78 13.63 -2.52 -3.54
C LYS A 78 13.87 -3.99 -3.87
#